data_AF-A0A1L3Q354-F1
#
_entry.id   AF-A0A1L3Q354-F1
#
_cell.length_a   1.000
_cell.length_b   1.000
_cell.length_c   1.000
_cell.angle_alpha   90.00
_cell.angle_beta   90.00
_cell.angle_gamma   90.00
#
_symmetry.space_group_name_H-M   'P 1'
#
loop_
_entity.id
_entity.type
_entity.pdbx_description
1 polymer ?
#
loop_
_entity_poly.entity_id
_entity_poly.type
_entity_poly.pdbx_seq_one_letter_code
_entity_poly.pdbx_strand_id
1 'polypeptide(L)'
;MGEDISDPLELARLEECKDCCVMGNIVFYNDSFKRLKSPDLELEMLIQAKPFPEVEKNPCVSEAIVALPSRLSDSYIKSRMGIESNNSMGTFLLGLDLNPDFCVNMGYCGPAELCNLQP
;
A
#
# COMPACT_ATOMS: atom_id res chain seq x y z
N MET A 1 -13.25 -4.83 -11.94
CA MET A 1 -12.92 -3.53 -12.55
C MET A 1 -13.84 -2.50 -11.92
N GLY A 2 -13.26 -1.41 -11.41
CA GLY A 2 -14.00 -0.27 -10.88
C GLY A 2 -14.02 0.87 -11.90
N GLU A 3 -15.09 1.64 -11.91
CA GLU A 3 -15.27 2.81 -12.78
C GLU A 3 -15.16 4.09 -11.94
N ASP A 4 -14.50 5.12 -12.47
CA ASP A 4 -14.51 6.46 -11.89
C ASP A 4 -15.73 7.22 -12.41
N ILE A 5 -16.69 7.46 -11.51
CA ILE A 5 -17.94 8.17 -11.79
C ILE A 5 -17.85 9.55 -11.16
N SER A 6 -18.00 10.58 -11.99
CA SER A 6 -17.92 11.98 -11.57
C SER A 6 -19.30 12.63 -11.35
N ASP A 7 -20.39 11.99 -11.79
CA ASP A 7 -21.76 12.46 -11.57
C ASP A 7 -22.25 12.08 -10.15
N PRO A 8 -22.52 13.05 -9.27
CA PRO A 8 -23.01 12.80 -7.91
C PRO A 8 -24.38 12.11 -7.85
N LEU A 9 -25.26 12.35 -8.83
CA LEU A 9 -26.58 11.71 -8.89
C LEU A 9 -26.46 10.24 -9.23
N GLU A 10 -25.54 9.91 -10.14
CA GLU A 10 -25.24 8.54 -10.51
C GLU A 10 -24.56 7.78 -9.36
N LEU A 11 -23.64 8.42 -8.63
CA LEU A 11 -23.02 7.86 -7.42
C LEU A 11 -24.06 7.52 -6.35
N ALA A 12 -24.98 8.45 -6.03
CA ALA A 12 -26.03 8.21 -5.05
C ALA A 12 -26.93 7.03 -5.44
N ARG A 13 -27.26 6.89 -6.73
CA ARG A 13 -28.02 5.74 -7.24
C ARG A 13 -27.24 4.42 -7.08
N LEU A 14 -25.92 4.46 -7.26
CA LEU A 14 -25.05 3.29 -7.18
C LEU A 14 -24.72 2.90 -5.73
N GLU A 15 -24.75 3.84 -4.78
CA GLU A 15 -24.66 3.57 -3.34
C GLU A 15 -25.84 2.73 -2.83
N GLU A 16 -27.04 2.92 -3.41
CA GLU A 16 -28.23 2.13 -3.09
C GLU A 16 -28.26 0.76 -3.79
N CYS A 17 -27.37 0.53 -4.77
CA CYS A 17 -27.32 -0.70 -5.53
C CYS A 17 -26.65 -1.83 -4.73
N LYS A 18 -27.38 -2.90 -4.44
CA LYS A 18 -26.86 -4.08 -3.71
C LYS A 18 -25.74 -4.82 -4.43
N ASP A 19 -25.64 -4.65 -5.73
CA ASP A 19 -24.64 -5.29 -6.59
C ASP A 19 -23.46 -4.36 -6.92
N CYS A 20 -23.32 -3.25 -6.20
CA CYS A 20 -22.20 -2.32 -6.31
C CYS A 20 -21.56 -2.04 -4.95
N CYS A 21 -20.29 -1.65 -4.96
CA CYS A 21 -19.58 -1.09 -3.83
C CYS A 21 -19.00 0.25 -4.27
N VAL A 22 -19.46 1.35 -3.68
CA VAL A 22 -19.00 2.70 -3.99
C VAL A 22 -17.93 3.10 -2.97
N MET A 23 -16.77 3.54 -3.45
CA MET A 23 -15.64 3.96 -2.63
C MET A 23 -15.10 5.31 -3.15
N GLY A 24 -15.65 6.40 -2.59
CA GLY A 24 -15.45 7.74 -3.14
C GLY A 24 -16.14 7.87 -4.51
N ASN A 25 -15.39 8.28 -5.52
CA ASN A 25 -15.83 8.34 -6.92
C ASN A 25 -15.64 7.01 -7.67
N ILE A 26 -15.08 5.98 -7.03
CA ILE A 26 -14.85 4.69 -7.68
C ILE A 26 -15.99 3.72 -7.36
N VAL A 27 -16.66 3.20 -8.38
CA VAL A 27 -17.73 2.21 -8.26
C VAL A 27 -17.23 0.84 -8.69
N PHE A 28 -17.33 -0.14 -7.80
CA PHE A 28 -17.02 -1.54 -8.07
C PHE A 28 -18.30 -2.36 -8.24
N TYR A 29 -18.49 -2.97 -9.40
CA TYR A 29 -19.63 -3.86 -9.62
C TYR A 29 -19.35 -5.28 -9.11
N ASN A 30 -20.21 -5.82 -8.27
CA ASN A 30 -20.05 -7.13 -7.61
C ASN A 30 -19.95 -8.28 -8.61
N ASP A 31 -20.68 -8.23 -9.72
CA ASP A 31 -20.56 -9.25 -10.77
C ASP A 31 -19.19 -9.21 -11.48
N SER A 32 -18.57 -8.03 -11.56
CA SER A 32 -17.18 -7.89 -12.00
C SER A 32 -16.20 -8.47 -10.98
N PHE A 33 -16.50 -8.42 -9.68
CA PHE A 33 -15.75 -9.10 -8.62
C PHE A 33 -15.89 -10.62 -8.65
N LYS A 34 -17.06 -11.16 -9.01
CA LYS A 34 -17.24 -12.60 -9.23
C LYS A 34 -16.38 -13.09 -10.42
N ARG A 35 -16.24 -12.27 -11.47
CA ARG A 35 -15.30 -12.54 -12.58
C ARG A 35 -13.82 -12.41 -12.16
N LEU A 36 -13.50 -11.56 -11.18
CA LEU A 36 -12.17 -11.45 -10.56
C LEU A 36 -11.78 -12.64 -9.69
N LYS A 37 -12.72 -13.51 -9.30
CA LYS A 37 -12.40 -14.82 -8.69
C LYS A 37 -11.93 -15.86 -9.72
N SER A 38 -11.91 -15.50 -11.01
CA SER A 38 -11.25 -16.32 -12.02
C SER A 38 -9.75 -16.33 -11.72
N PRO A 39 -9.09 -17.51 -11.62
CA PRO A 39 -7.66 -17.60 -11.34
C PRO A 39 -6.78 -16.90 -12.38
N ASP A 40 -7.35 -16.51 -13.53
CA ASP A 40 -6.65 -15.88 -14.65
C ASP A 40 -6.65 -14.33 -14.62
N LEU A 41 -7.29 -13.69 -13.63
CA LEU A 41 -7.36 -12.23 -13.54
C LEU A 41 -6.52 -11.71 -12.37
N GLU A 42 -5.24 -11.42 -12.64
CA GLU A 42 -4.36 -10.75 -11.68
C GLU A 42 -4.83 -9.30 -11.48
N LEU A 43 -5.22 -8.97 -10.24
CA LEU A 43 -5.45 -7.59 -9.82
C LEU A 43 -4.11 -6.86 -9.74
N GLU A 44 -3.74 -6.15 -10.80
CA GLU A 44 -2.55 -5.31 -10.81
C GLU A 44 -2.78 -4.03 -10.01
N MET A 45 -2.11 -3.91 -8.87
CA MET A 45 -2.02 -2.66 -8.12
C MET A 45 -0.94 -1.79 -8.76
N LEU A 46 -1.34 -0.74 -9.47
CA LEU A 46 -0.38 0.20 -10.06
C LEU A 46 0.26 1.06 -8.96
N ILE A 47 1.45 0.67 -8.52
CA ILE A 47 2.26 1.42 -7.58
C ILE A 47 3.39 2.11 -8.36
N GLN A 48 3.45 3.44 -8.30
CA GLN A 48 4.59 4.19 -8.83
C GLN A 48 5.77 4.12 -7.85
N ALA A 49 6.55 3.06 -7.94
CA ALA A 49 7.76 2.88 -7.17
C ALA A 49 8.99 3.52 -7.86
N LYS A 50 9.98 3.90 -7.08
CA LYS A 50 11.29 4.38 -7.54
C LYS A 50 12.40 3.63 -6.79
N PRO A 51 13.56 3.39 -7.41
CA PRO A 51 14.74 2.91 -6.69
C PRO A 51 15.06 3.78 -5.48
N PHE A 52 15.61 3.19 -4.42
CA PHE A 52 16.01 3.91 -3.21
C PHE A 52 17.47 3.60 -2.80
N PRO A 53 18.46 4.16 -3.53
CA PRO A 53 19.87 3.78 -3.40
C PRO A 53 20.48 4.07 -2.03
N GLU A 54 19.92 5.01 -1.27
CA GLU A 54 20.38 5.29 0.09
C GLU A 54 20.26 4.09 1.02
N VAL A 55 19.22 3.26 0.86
CA VAL A 55 19.01 2.05 1.67
C VAL A 55 19.89 0.90 1.16
N GLU A 56 20.18 0.84 -0.13
CA GLU A 56 21.10 -0.14 -0.76
C GLU A 56 22.56 0.03 -0.31
N LYS A 57 22.92 1.15 0.35
CA LYS A 57 24.21 1.29 1.03
C LYS A 57 24.36 0.32 2.20
N ASN A 58 23.26 -0.23 2.72
CA ASN A 58 23.33 -1.29 3.69
C ASN A 58 23.77 -2.59 2.98
N PRO A 59 24.88 -3.22 3.39
CA PRO A 59 25.42 -4.41 2.72
C PRO A 59 24.46 -5.62 2.74
N CYS A 60 23.40 -5.58 3.55
CA CYS A 60 22.40 -6.63 3.62
C CYS A 60 21.27 -6.48 2.58
N VAL A 61 21.21 -5.34 1.90
CA VAL A 61 20.16 -5.00 0.92
C VAL A 61 20.78 -5.02 -0.47
N SER A 62 20.26 -5.85 -1.36
CA SER A 62 20.71 -5.91 -2.76
C SER A 62 20.01 -4.83 -3.58
N GLU A 63 18.71 -4.70 -3.42
CA GLU A 63 17.87 -3.72 -4.13
C GLU A 63 16.82 -3.14 -3.19
N ALA A 64 16.50 -1.86 -3.36
CA ALA A 64 15.43 -1.21 -2.62
C ALA A 64 14.56 -0.35 -3.53
N ILE A 65 13.25 -0.40 -3.31
CA ILE A 65 12.29 0.49 -3.95
C ILE A 65 11.44 1.20 -2.90
N VAL A 66 11.10 2.45 -3.17
CA VAL A 66 10.17 3.24 -2.37
C VAL A 66 8.98 3.66 -3.22
N ALA A 67 7.80 3.60 -2.65
CA ALA A 67 6.59 4.13 -3.26
C ALA A 67 5.81 4.99 -2.29
N LEU A 68 5.18 6.03 -2.82
CA LEU A 68 4.27 6.88 -2.07
C LEU A 68 2.83 6.46 -2.35
N PRO A 69 2.05 6.07 -1.33
CA PRO A 69 0.64 5.83 -1.50
C PRO A 69 -0.11 7.13 -1.86
N SER A 70 -1.25 6.99 -2.52
CA SER A 70 -2.19 8.11 -2.69
C SER A 70 -2.69 8.61 -1.33
N ARG A 71 -3.27 9.83 -1.25
CA ARG A 71 -3.83 10.37 0.01
C ARG A 71 -4.89 9.45 0.65
N LEU A 72 -5.70 8.79 -0.18
CA LEU A 72 -6.73 7.85 0.28
C LEU A 72 -6.08 6.57 0.82
N SER A 73 -5.12 6.01 0.09
CA SER A 73 -4.35 4.85 0.52
C SER A 73 -3.56 5.13 1.80
N ASP A 74 -2.95 6.31 1.94
CA ASP A 74 -2.26 6.77 3.16
C ASP A 74 -3.20 6.81 4.36
N SER A 75 -4.37 7.42 4.20
CA SER A 75 -5.38 7.52 5.27
C SER A 75 -5.89 6.13 5.69
N TYR A 76 -6.12 5.25 4.71
CA TYR A 76 -6.51 3.87 4.97
C TYR A 76 -5.40 3.10 5.71
N ILE A 77 -4.16 3.14 5.23
CA ILE A 77 -3.00 2.50 5.89
C ILE A 77 -2.88 3.00 7.33
N LYS A 78 -2.93 4.32 7.56
CA LYS A 78 -2.89 4.91 8.91
C LYS A 78 -3.97 4.35 9.82
N SER A 79 -5.22 4.29 9.35
CA SER A 79 -6.33 3.72 10.13
C SER A 79 -6.12 2.24 10.48
N ARG A 80 -5.56 1.45 9.56
CA ARG A 80 -5.28 0.02 9.78
C ARG A 80 -4.11 -0.20 10.73
N MET A 81 -3.17 0.74 10.77
CA MET A 81 -2.01 0.73 11.65
C MET A 81 -2.27 1.41 13.01
N GLY A 82 -3.48 1.93 13.25
CA GLY A 82 -3.81 2.66 14.48
C GLY A 82 -3.06 3.99 14.61
N ILE A 83 -2.63 4.58 13.50
CA ILE A 83 -1.95 5.88 13.47
C ILE A 83 -3.03 6.95 13.36
N GLU A 84 -3.09 7.84 14.34
CA GLU A 84 -4.02 8.98 14.37
C GLU A 84 -3.84 9.88 13.14
N SER A 85 -4.96 10.33 12.56
CA SER A 85 -5.01 11.16 11.34
C SER A 85 -4.33 12.53 11.48
N ASN A 86 -4.01 12.91 12.71
CA ASN A 86 -3.51 14.22 13.11
C ASN A 86 -1.99 14.31 12.92
N ASN A 87 -1.32 13.18 12.69
CA ASN A 87 0.10 13.14 12.38
C ASN A 87 0.32 13.70 10.97
N SER A 88 1.03 14.82 10.90
CA SER A 88 1.43 15.50 9.66
C SER A 88 2.36 14.68 8.76
N MET A 89 2.83 13.53 9.24
CA MET A 89 3.76 12.66 8.53
C MET A 89 2.99 11.66 7.65
N GLY A 90 3.30 11.66 6.35
CA GLY A 90 2.76 10.68 5.39
C GLY A 90 3.37 9.30 5.58
N THR A 91 2.71 8.28 5.04
CA THR A 91 3.24 6.92 4.92
C THR A 91 3.95 6.73 3.58
N PHE A 92 4.84 5.74 3.53
CA PHE A 92 5.47 5.25 2.32
C PHE A 92 5.57 3.73 2.40
N LEU A 93 5.68 3.09 1.24
CA LEU A 93 5.95 1.66 1.12
C LEU A 93 7.41 1.46 0.75
N LEU A 94 8.06 0.51 1.42
CA LEU A 94 9.45 0.14 1.16
C LEU A 94 9.49 -1.34 0.77
N GLY A 95 10.01 -1.63 -0.41
CA GLY A 95 10.35 -2.98 -0.86
C GLY A 95 11.85 -3.19 -0.76
N LEU A 96 12.26 -4.32 -0.19
CA LEU A 96 13.67 -4.68 -0.01
C LEU A 96 13.90 -6.07 -0.59
N ASP A 97 14.95 -6.20 -1.41
CA ASP A 97 15.56 -7.48 -1.71
C ASP A 97 16.76 -7.69 -0.78
N LEU A 98 16.73 -8.80 -0.04
CA LEU A 98 17.72 -9.09 1.00
C LEU A 98 18.68 -10.16 0.50
N ASN A 99 19.98 -9.96 0.74
CA ASN A 99 20.99 -10.95 0.36
C ASN A 99 20.75 -12.28 1.10
N PRO A 100 20.78 -13.44 0.40
CA PRO A 100 20.40 -14.74 0.96
C PRO A 100 21.28 -15.20 2.15
N ASP A 101 22.54 -14.75 2.22
CA ASP A 101 23.45 -15.03 3.34
C ASP A 101 23.02 -14.36 4.67
N PHE A 102 22.05 -13.44 4.60
CA PHE A 102 21.51 -12.75 5.77
C PHE A 102 20.54 -13.62 6.58
N CYS A 103 19.68 -14.41 5.93
CA CYS A 103 18.67 -15.22 6.62
C CYS A 103 19.28 -16.36 7.46
N VAL A 104 20.51 -16.77 7.16
CA VAL A 104 21.22 -17.83 7.91
C VAL A 104 21.75 -17.32 9.27
N ASN A 105 21.94 -16.00 9.41
CA ASN A 105 22.50 -15.39 10.61
C ASN A 105 21.44 -14.77 11.55
N MET A 106 20.14 -14.95 11.28
CA MET A 106 19.05 -14.34 12.06
C MET A 106 18.74 -15.05 13.40
N GLY A 107 19.74 -15.68 14.01
CA GLY A 107 19.74 -15.93 15.45
C GLY A 107 20.18 -14.65 16.16
N TYR A 108 19.22 -13.89 16.68
CA TYR A 108 19.36 -12.61 17.40
C TYR A 108 19.42 -11.33 16.55
N CYS A 109 18.25 -10.79 16.20
CA CYS A 109 18.07 -9.34 16.28
C CYS A 109 17.53 -9.04 17.69
N GLY A 110 18.41 -8.64 18.61
CA GLY A 110 18.00 -8.02 19.87
C GLY A 110 17.21 -6.73 19.61
N PRO A 111 16.43 -6.23 20.60
CA PRO A 111 15.59 -5.06 20.41
C PRO A 111 16.42 -3.89 19.93
N ALA A 112 15.96 -3.25 18.85
CA ALA A 112 16.58 -2.13 18.17
C ALA A 112 17.21 -1.14 19.17
N GLU A 113 18.54 -1.01 19.13
CA GLU A 113 19.18 0.14 19.76
C GLU A 113 18.62 1.38 19.08
N LEU A 114 17.90 2.18 19.88
CA LEU A 114 17.48 3.53 19.52
C LEU A 114 18.67 4.24 18.88
N CYS A 115 18.49 4.71 17.65
CA CYS A 115 19.38 5.69 17.04
C CYS A 115 19.49 6.89 18.00
N ASN A 116 20.59 6.94 18.75
CA ASN A 116 21.00 8.11 19.50
C ASN A 116 21.42 9.19 18.50
N LEU A 117 20.46 9.94 17.98
CA LEU A 117 20.69 11.28 17.46
C LEU A 117 20.93 12.18 18.67
N GLN A 118 22.20 12.40 19.00
CA GLN A 118 22.62 13.49 19.88
C GLN A 118 22.75 14.80 19.06
N PRO A 119 22.59 15.96 19.73
CA PRO A 119 21.85 17.12 19.24
C PRO A 119 22.55 17.96 18.17
#